data_AF-J5WHT9-F1
#
_entry.id   AF-J5WHT9-F1
#
_cell.length_a   1.000
_cell.length_b   1.000
_cell.length_c   1.000
_cell.angle_alpha   90.00
_cell.angle_beta   90.00
_cell.angle_gamma   90.00
#
_symmetry.space_group_name_H-M   'P 1'
#
loop_
_entity.id
_entity.type
_entity.pdbx_description
1 polymer ?
#
loop_
_entity_poly.entity_id
_entity_poly.type
_entity_poly.pdbx_seq_one_letter_code
_entity_poly.pdbx_strand_id
1 'polypeptide(L)'
;MKEPLKPRDKFRQKMSRDGLLRENMTTGETENISKRIQENPENDIPQNPISDKEMPKRKSSRLTFTEEERNIPELQRYIKKSDQAADRLDKARDKIPKKKSLSFEREFDEKTGKGKTRLHFEEKEKPIVSGKSANPLSPALNKAGAFVHKKIHETEHDNAGVEAAHKTEKAAEILGRFSVRKARENYRNQRLKPYRKARKAEKAAEKANA
;
A
#
# COMPACT_ATOMS: atom_id res chain seq x y z
N MET A 1 -0.46 -78.91 -6.42
CA MET A 1 -1.88 -78.51 -6.45
C MET A 1 -1.93 -77.01 -6.72
N LYS A 2 -2.61 -76.55 -7.78
CA LYS A 2 -2.70 -75.12 -8.11
C LYS A 2 -3.88 -74.52 -7.33
N GLU A 3 -3.66 -73.37 -6.69
CA GLU A 3 -4.70 -72.64 -5.97
C GLU A 3 -5.87 -72.29 -6.89
N PRO A 4 -7.14 -72.40 -6.43
CA PRO A 4 -8.29 -72.05 -7.24
C PRO A 4 -8.29 -70.54 -7.54
N LEU A 5 -8.48 -70.17 -8.81
CA LEU A 5 -8.56 -68.77 -9.23
C LEU A 5 -9.79 -68.10 -8.60
N LYS A 6 -9.57 -67.11 -7.73
CA LYS A 6 -10.62 -66.24 -7.21
C LYS A 6 -10.94 -65.12 -8.20
N PRO A 7 -12.22 -64.71 -8.34
CA PRO A 7 -12.59 -63.54 -9.12
C PRO A 7 -11.99 -62.27 -8.51
N ARG A 8 -11.71 -61.27 -9.35
CA ARG A 8 -11.18 -59.97 -8.91
C ARG A 8 -12.25 -59.17 -8.17
N ASP A 9 -11.84 -58.59 -7.04
CA ASP A 9 -12.68 -57.68 -6.27
C ASP A 9 -12.99 -56.39 -7.02
N LYS A 10 -14.23 -55.91 -6.87
CA LYS A 10 -14.69 -54.64 -7.42
C LYS A 10 -14.60 -53.57 -6.34
N PHE A 11 -14.03 -52.42 -6.70
CA PHE A 11 -13.89 -51.30 -5.78
C PHE A 11 -14.69 -50.10 -6.24
N ARG A 12 -15.38 -49.43 -5.30
CA ARG A 12 -16.07 -48.17 -5.52
C ARG A 12 -15.32 -47.04 -4.81
N GLN A 13 -15.04 -45.96 -5.53
CA GLN A 13 -14.36 -44.79 -4.98
C GLN A 13 -15.38 -43.66 -4.80
N LYS A 14 -15.45 -43.07 -3.60
CA LYS A 14 -16.37 -41.99 -3.28
C LYS A 14 -15.69 -40.87 -2.47
N MET A 15 -16.12 -39.64 -2.71
CA MET A 15 -15.66 -38.48 -1.94
C MET A 15 -16.46 -38.36 -0.64
N SER A 16 -15.76 -38.30 0.50
CA SER A 16 -16.33 -38.03 1.81
C SER A 16 -15.88 -36.66 2.33
N ARG A 17 -16.45 -36.21 3.46
CA ARG A 17 -16.04 -34.97 4.12
C ARG A 17 -14.55 -34.98 4.45
N ASP A 18 -14.01 -36.09 4.91
CA ASP A 18 -12.63 -36.17 5.41
C ASP A 18 -11.62 -36.55 4.32
N GLY A 19 -12.10 -36.77 3.09
CA GLY A 19 -11.29 -37.05 1.91
C GLY A 19 -11.82 -38.25 1.12
N LEU A 20 -10.96 -38.86 0.30
CA LEU A 20 -11.35 -39.88 -0.67
C LEU A 20 -11.37 -41.28 -0.04
N LEU A 21 -12.49 -41.99 -0.13
CA LEU A 21 -12.64 -43.35 0.37
C LEU A 21 -12.75 -44.37 -0.78
N ARG A 22 -12.16 -45.56 -0.58
CA ARG A 22 -12.31 -46.75 -1.43
C ARG A 22 -13.11 -47.80 -0.68
N GLU A 23 -14.13 -48.36 -1.30
CA GLU A 23 -15.01 -49.36 -0.73
C GLU A 23 -14.89 -50.65 -1.55
N ASN A 24 -14.49 -51.76 -0.94
CA ASN A 24 -14.48 -53.08 -1.59
C ASN A 24 -15.91 -53.63 -1.59
N MET A 25 -16.46 -53.87 -2.78
CA MET A 25 -17.84 -54.31 -2.94
C MET A 25 -18.05 -55.79 -2.59
N THR A 26 -16.98 -56.59 -2.54
CA THR A 26 -17.05 -58.01 -2.17
C THR A 26 -16.99 -58.21 -0.65
N THR A 27 -16.14 -57.45 0.05
CA THR A 27 -15.91 -57.58 1.50
C THR A 27 -16.63 -56.52 2.34
N GLY A 28 -17.10 -55.41 1.73
CA GLY A 28 -17.73 -54.29 2.41
C GLY A 28 -16.75 -53.36 3.14
N GLU A 29 -15.45 -53.61 3.05
CA GLU A 29 -14.43 -52.84 3.76
C GLU A 29 -14.18 -51.49 3.09
N THR A 30 -14.01 -50.44 3.91
CA THR A 30 -13.72 -49.08 3.44
C THR A 30 -12.34 -48.62 3.87
N GLU A 31 -11.51 -48.23 2.91
CA GLU A 31 -10.17 -47.69 3.12
C GLU A 31 -10.14 -46.19 2.80
N ASN A 32 -9.41 -45.41 3.61
CA ASN A 32 -9.23 -43.99 3.36
C ASN A 32 -7.97 -43.75 2.53
N ILE A 33 -8.15 -43.31 1.28
CA ILE A 33 -7.05 -43.10 0.33
C ILE A 33 -6.42 -41.72 0.53
N SER A 34 -7.20 -40.70 0.86
CA SER A 34 -6.68 -39.35 1.03
C SER A 34 -7.34 -38.61 2.19
N LYS A 35 -6.52 -37.85 2.94
CA LYS A 35 -7.01 -36.96 3.99
C LYS A 35 -7.18 -35.56 3.43
N ARG A 36 -8.27 -34.88 3.79
CA ARG A 36 -8.46 -33.45 3.53
C ARG A 36 -7.39 -32.67 4.30
N ILE A 37 -6.64 -31.82 3.60
CA ILE A 37 -5.69 -30.88 4.21
C ILE A 37 -6.51 -29.93 5.11
N GLN A 38 -6.17 -29.85 6.39
CA GLN A 38 -6.79 -28.89 7.30
C GLN A 38 -6.43 -27.48 6.83
N GLU A 39 -7.43 -26.67 6.52
CA GLU A 39 -7.25 -25.32 5.98
C GLU A 39 -6.63 -24.33 7.00
N ASN A 40 -6.43 -24.75 8.26
CA ASN A 40 -5.74 -23.98 9.29
C ASN A 40 -4.92 -24.90 10.22
N PRO A 41 -3.61 -25.08 10.02
CA PRO A 41 -2.75 -25.58 11.08
C PRO A 41 -2.64 -24.50 12.16
N GLU A 42 -3.26 -24.72 13.33
CA GLU A 42 -3.24 -23.78 14.47
C GLU A 42 -1.85 -23.57 15.10
N ASN A 43 -0.80 -24.24 14.62
CA ASN A 43 0.48 -24.36 15.33
C ASN A 43 1.64 -23.49 14.83
N ASP A 44 1.43 -22.59 13.86
CA ASP A 44 2.46 -21.61 13.47
C ASP A 44 2.08 -20.17 13.87
N ILE A 45 1.65 -19.99 15.11
CA ILE A 45 1.60 -18.65 15.72
C ILE A 45 2.95 -18.45 16.41
N PRO A 46 3.89 -17.66 15.86
CA PRO A 46 5.05 -17.26 16.64
C PRO A 46 4.56 -16.55 17.89
N GLN A 47 4.89 -17.11 19.06
CA GLN A 47 4.74 -16.48 20.37
C GLN A 47 5.69 -15.29 20.48
N ASN A 48 5.43 -14.24 19.72
CA ASN A 48 5.88 -12.92 20.10
C ASN A 48 4.66 -12.24 20.70
N PRO A 49 4.65 -11.88 21.99
CA PRO A 49 3.71 -10.89 22.46
C PRO A 49 4.00 -9.66 21.60
N ILE A 50 3.07 -9.31 20.72
CA ILE A 50 3.08 -8.05 20.02
C ILE A 50 2.76 -7.02 21.11
N SER A 51 3.77 -6.70 21.92
CA SER A 51 3.84 -5.45 22.66
C SER A 51 3.75 -4.38 21.58
N ASP A 52 2.58 -3.75 21.53
CA ASP A 52 2.41 -2.44 20.93
C ASP A 52 2.94 -2.35 19.50
N LYS A 53 2.11 -2.74 18.52
CA LYS A 53 2.11 -2.08 17.21
C LYS A 53 1.62 -0.64 17.35
N GLU A 54 2.24 0.10 18.27
CA GLU A 54 2.42 1.52 18.06
C GLU A 54 3.01 1.65 16.67
N MET A 55 2.34 2.42 15.82
CA MET A 55 2.99 3.04 14.67
C MET A 55 4.43 3.39 15.02
N PRO A 56 5.43 3.34 14.11
CA PRO A 56 6.69 4.00 14.39
C PRO A 56 6.36 5.46 14.66
N LYS A 57 6.16 5.82 15.93
CA LYS A 57 5.84 7.17 16.37
C LYS A 57 7.03 7.93 15.89
N ARG A 58 6.84 8.74 14.84
CA ARG A 58 7.94 9.52 14.27
C ARG A 58 8.54 10.28 15.44
N LYS A 59 9.84 10.07 15.68
CA LYS A 59 10.55 10.72 16.79
C LYS A 59 10.17 12.20 16.77
N SER A 60 9.61 12.69 17.87
CA SER A 60 9.27 14.11 17.99
C SER A 60 10.58 14.88 17.91
N SER A 61 10.68 15.86 17.02
CA SER A 61 11.86 16.73 16.95
C SER A 61 11.87 17.75 18.10
N ARG A 62 11.00 17.60 19.09
CA ARG A 62 10.90 18.48 20.25
C ARG A 62 11.91 18.04 21.28
N LEU A 63 12.83 18.93 21.65
CA LEU A 63 13.79 18.67 22.71
C LEU A 63 13.11 18.76 24.08
N THR A 64 13.47 17.85 24.98
CA THR A 64 12.98 17.82 26.36
C THR A 64 14.09 18.31 27.28
N PHE A 65 13.95 19.54 27.79
CA PHE A 65 14.89 20.14 28.75
C PHE A 65 14.42 19.91 30.18
N THR A 66 15.36 19.69 31.09
CA THR A 66 15.08 19.63 32.54
C THR A 66 14.74 21.02 33.09
N GLU A 67 14.12 21.08 34.28
CA GLU A 67 13.75 22.38 34.89
C GLU A 67 14.98 23.23 35.21
N GLU A 68 16.08 22.60 35.60
CA GLU A 68 17.37 23.24 35.85
C GLU A 68 17.91 23.92 34.58
N GLU A 69 17.90 23.22 33.45
CA GLU A 69 18.34 23.76 32.15
C GLU A 69 17.46 24.91 31.64
N ARG A 70 16.16 24.88 31.98
CA ARG A 70 15.21 25.96 31.62
C ARG A 70 15.44 27.23 32.42
N ASN A 71 15.97 27.11 33.63
CA ASN A 71 16.26 28.23 34.51
C ASN A 71 17.58 28.92 34.16
N ILE A 72 18.46 28.30 33.36
CA ILE A 72 19.69 28.92 32.88
C ILE A 72 19.33 30.02 31.84
N PRO A 73 19.60 31.30 32.12
CA PRO A 73 19.19 32.41 31.24
C PRO A 73 19.87 32.35 29.87
N GLU A 74 21.07 31.75 29.79
CA GLU A 74 21.81 31.55 28.55
C GLU A 74 21.13 30.55 27.61
N LEU A 75 20.59 29.45 28.16
CA LEU A 75 19.90 28.42 27.39
C LEU A 75 18.47 28.82 27.02
N GLN A 76 17.85 29.71 27.79
CA GLN A 76 16.46 30.13 27.59
C GLN A 76 16.18 30.61 26.15
N ARG A 77 17.15 31.30 25.52
CA ARG A 77 17.02 31.75 24.12
C ARG A 77 16.99 30.58 23.13
N TYR A 78 17.80 29.55 23.34
CA TYR A 78 17.87 28.36 22.48
C TYR A 78 16.67 27.45 22.67
N ILE A 79 16.25 27.26 23.94
CA ILE A 79 15.04 26.52 24.30
C ILE A 79 13.82 27.13 23.60
N LYS A 80 13.64 28.46 23.69
CA LYS A 80 12.56 29.18 22.99
C LYS A 80 12.61 28.99 21.48
N LYS A 81 13.80 28.96 20.86
CA LYS A 81 13.95 28.75 19.40
C LYS A 81 13.57 27.32 19.01
N SER A 82 14.03 26.33 19.76
CA SER A 82 13.70 24.92 19.54
C SER A 82 12.19 24.69 19.70
N ASP A 83 11.59 25.19 20.78
CA ASP A 83 10.15 25.10 21.03
C ASP A 83 9.32 25.73 19.90
N GLN A 84 9.67 26.94 19.47
CA GLN A 84 8.98 27.59 18.35
C GLN A 84 9.11 26.81 17.04
N ALA A 85 10.26 26.16 16.80
CA ALA A 85 10.45 25.33 15.61
C ALA A 85 9.62 24.05 15.69
N ALA A 86 9.56 23.41 16.86
CA ALA A 86 8.70 22.26 17.13
C ALA A 86 7.21 22.60 16.94
N ASP A 87 6.73 23.71 17.50
CA ASP A 87 5.34 24.15 17.34
C ASP A 87 4.97 24.40 15.86
N ARG A 88 5.91 24.92 15.06
CA ARG A 88 5.72 25.10 13.62
C ARG A 88 5.66 23.76 12.88
N LEU A 89 6.45 22.79 13.30
CA LEU A 89 6.40 21.43 12.77
C LEU A 89 5.05 20.79 13.09
N ASP A 90 4.58 20.85 14.34
CA ASP A 90 3.33 20.23 14.75
C ASP A 90 2.15 20.82 13.97
N LYS A 91 2.06 22.15 13.90
CA LYS A 91 1.09 22.87 13.05
C LYS A 91 1.15 22.49 11.57
N ALA A 92 2.33 22.11 11.06
CA ALA A 92 2.49 21.66 9.68
C ALA A 92 2.08 20.20 9.50
N ARG A 93 2.33 19.34 10.48
CA ARG A 93 1.90 17.93 10.51
C ARG A 93 0.39 17.81 10.63
N ASP A 94 -0.27 18.65 11.44
CA ASP A 94 -1.73 18.66 11.57
C ASP A 94 -2.45 18.99 10.26
N LYS A 95 -1.81 19.75 9.38
CA LYS A 95 -2.33 20.09 8.04
C LYS A 95 -2.17 18.95 7.02
N ILE A 96 -1.51 17.85 7.37
CA ILE A 96 -1.39 16.69 6.51
C ILE A 96 -2.75 15.99 6.41
N PRO A 97 -3.28 15.76 5.19
CA PRO A 97 -4.54 15.04 5.03
C PRO A 97 -4.46 13.63 5.62
N LYS A 98 -5.41 13.29 6.50
CA LYS A 98 -5.56 11.95 7.09
C LYS A 98 -6.63 11.13 6.34
N LYS A 99 -6.54 9.81 6.39
CA LYS A 99 -7.55 8.84 5.93
C LYS A 99 -7.90 7.90 7.07
N LYS A 100 -9.18 7.56 7.22
CA LYS A 100 -9.63 6.49 8.12
C LYS A 100 -9.39 5.16 7.42
N SER A 101 -8.59 4.29 8.04
CA SER A 101 -8.34 2.92 7.57
C SER A 101 -8.90 1.94 8.58
N LEU A 102 -9.50 0.87 8.07
CA LEU A 102 -9.97 -0.25 8.87
C LEU A 102 -8.78 -0.98 9.50
N SER A 103 -8.80 -1.17 10.82
CA SER A 103 -7.88 -2.04 11.57
C SER A 103 -8.68 -3.09 12.34
N PHE A 104 -8.08 -4.26 12.51
CA PHE A 104 -8.65 -5.37 13.27
C PHE A 104 -7.76 -5.62 14.49
N GLU A 105 -8.33 -5.49 15.67
CA GLU A 105 -7.64 -5.81 16.93
C GLU A 105 -8.34 -7.00 17.57
N ARG A 106 -7.56 -8.00 17.96
CA ARG A 106 -8.05 -9.20 18.63
C ARG A 106 -7.80 -9.04 20.11
N GLU A 107 -8.86 -8.77 20.86
CA GLU A 107 -8.81 -8.76 22.32
C GLU A 107 -9.02 -10.18 22.83
N PHE A 108 -8.08 -10.66 23.64
CA PHE A 108 -8.17 -11.96 24.27
C PHE A 108 -8.67 -11.79 25.71
N ASP A 109 -9.82 -12.38 26.02
CA ASP A 109 -10.38 -12.34 27.37
C ASP A 109 -9.86 -13.55 28.15
N GLU A 110 -8.80 -13.33 28.94
CA GLU A 110 -8.03 -14.36 29.63
C GLU A 110 -8.89 -15.29 30.50
N LYS A 111 -10.01 -14.79 31.03
CA LYS A 111 -10.94 -15.57 31.87
C LYS A 111 -11.76 -16.59 31.08
N THR A 112 -12.04 -16.32 29.80
CA THR A 112 -12.92 -17.16 28.97
C THR A 112 -12.17 -17.88 27.86
N GLY A 113 -10.90 -17.54 27.63
CA GLY A 113 -10.06 -18.12 26.57
C GLY A 113 -10.54 -17.81 25.16
N LYS A 114 -11.55 -16.94 25.00
CA LYS A 114 -12.16 -16.60 23.71
C LYS A 114 -11.63 -15.26 23.25
N GLY A 115 -11.04 -15.23 22.05
CA GLY A 115 -10.64 -14.00 21.38
C GLY A 115 -11.82 -13.35 20.67
N LYS A 116 -12.08 -12.07 20.95
CA LYS A 116 -13.04 -11.26 20.19
C LYS A 116 -12.26 -10.32 19.27
N THR A 117 -12.53 -10.36 17.98
CA THR A 117 -11.97 -9.39 17.03
C THR A 117 -12.89 -8.17 16.97
N ARG A 118 -12.37 -7.01 17.35
CA ARG A 118 -13.06 -5.73 17.22
C ARG A 118 -12.52 -4.96 16.02
N LEU A 119 -13.44 -4.27 15.37
CA LEU A 119 -13.17 -3.41 14.23
C LEU A 119 -12.93 -1.99 14.73
N HIS A 120 -11.79 -1.42 14.38
CA HIS A 120 -11.47 -0.04 14.70
C HIS A 120 -11.14 0.74 13.43
N PHE A 121 -11.47 2.03 13.42
CA PHE A 121 -11.07 2.92 12.33
C PHE A 121 -9.89 3.76 12.80
N GLU A 122 -8.71 3.47 12.27
CA GLU A 122 -7.48 4.18 12.59
C GLU A 122 -7.26 5.34 11.62
N GLU A 123 -6.97 6.54 12.13
CA GLU A 123 -6.61 7.69 11.30
C GLU A 123 -5.14 7.63 10.87
N LYS A 124 -4.88 7.22 9.63
CA LYS A 124 -3.53 7.19 9.04
C LYS A 124 -3.31 8.42 8.15
N GLU A 125 -2.09 8.96 8.16
CA GLU A 125 -1.70 9.96 7.17
C GLU A 125 -1.93 9.42 5.76
N LYS A 126 -2.54 10.22 4.87
CA LYS A 126 -2.68 9.82 3.46
C LYS A 126 -1.26 9.70 2.88
N PRO A 127 -0.87 8.54 2.33
CA PRO A 127 0.43 8.43 1.70
C PRO A 127 0.49 9.38 0.51
N ILE A 128 1.66 9.94 0.27
CA ILE A 128 1.94 10.67 -0.96
C ILE A 128 1.83 9.64 -2.09
N VAL A 129 0.79 9.75 -2.92
CA VAL A 129 0.67 8.92 -4.13
C VAL A 129 1.71 9.45 -5.14
N SER A 130 2.96 9.08 -4.94
CA SER A 130 4.08 9.37 -5.82
C SER A 130 4.54 8.09 -6.50
N GLY A 131 4.22 7.96 -7.80
CA GLY A 131 4.84 6.98 -8.68
C GLY A 131 3.86 6.00 -9.34
N LYS A 132 4.04 5.83 -10.66
CA LYS A 132 3.57 4.79 -11.61
C LYS A 132 2.10 4.32 -11.61
N SER A 133 1.40 4.27 -10.48
CA SER A 133 -0.02 3.90 -10.39
C SER A 133 -0.99 5.04 -10.76
N ALA A 134 -0.47 6.24 -11.02
CA ALA A 134 -1.26 7.43 -11.32
C ALA A 134 -1.54 7.66 -12.82
N ASN A 135 -0.96 6.85 -13.72
CA ASN A 135 -1.32 6.88 -15.12
C ASN A 135 -2.38 5.80 -15.38
N PRO A 136 -3.65 6.17 -15.58
CA PRO A 136 -4.71 5.20 -15.90
C PRO A 136 -4.58 4.64 -17.33
N LEU A 137 -3.69 5.23 -18.14
CA LEU A 137 -3.44 4.79 -19.52
C LEU A 137 -2.40 3.68 -19.51
N SER A 138 -2.78 2.53 -20.07
CA SER A 138 -1.88 1.39 -20.22
C SER A 138 -0.66 1.76 -21.08
N PRO A 139 0.51 1.12 -20.86
CA PRO A 139 1.67 1.27 -21.74
C PRO A 139 1.35 1.01 -23.22
N ALA A 140 0.33 0.20 -23.49
CA ALA A 140 -0.14 -0.12 -24.84
C ALA A 140 -0.78 1.08 -25.56
N LEU A 141 -1.58 1.90 -24.87
CA LEU A 141 -2.19 3.09 -25.48
C LEU A 141 -1.14 4.13 -25.89
N ASN A 142 -0.06 4.28 -25.12
CA ASN A 142 1.04 5.18 -25.46
C ASN A 142 1.79 4.71 -26.73
N LYS A 143 1.92 3.38 -26.94
CA LYS A 143 2.57 2.81 -28.12
C LYS A 143 1.72 2.95 -29.38
N ALA A 144 0.40 2.75 -29.29
CA ALA A 144 -0.51 2.92 -30.42
C ALA A 144 -0.52 4.37 -30.92
N GLY A 145 -0.57 5.35 -30.00
CA GLY A 145 -0.45 6.76 -30.36
C GLY A 145 0.87 7.07 -31.08
N ALA A 146 2.00 6.57 -30.58
CA ALA A 146 3.31 6.78 -31.21
C ALA A 146 3.42 6.16 -32.62
N PHE A 147 2.80 4.99 -32.85
CA PHE A 147 2.78 4.35 -34.16
C PHE A 147 1.99 5.17 -35.19
N VAL A 148 0.82 5.69 -34.81
CA VAL A 148 0.00 6.56 -35.67
C VAL A 148 0.78 7.83 -36.05
N HIS A 149 1.47 8.46 -35.09
CA HIS A 149 2.26 9.66 -35.37
C HIS A 149 3.47 9.35 -36.27
N LYS A 150 4.10 8.17 -36.12
CA LYS A 150 5.23 7.76 -36.96
C LYS A 150 4.80 7.56 -38.42
N LYS A 151 3.67 6.88 -38.64
CA LYS A 151 3.17 6.59 -39.99
C LYS A 151 2.68 7.85 -40.71
N ILE A 152 2.07 8.79 -39.97
CA ILE A 152 1.65 10.08 -40.51
C ILE A 152 2.88 10.94 -40.90
N HIS A 153 3.95 10.91 -40.08
CA HIS A 153 5.19 11.63 -40.38
C HIS A 153 5.92 11.09 -41.63
N GLU A 154 5.82 9.80 -41.92
CA GLU A 154 6.46 9.19 -43.10
C GLU A 154 5.79 9.62 -44.42
N THR A 155 4.48 9.82 -44.43
CA THR A 155 3.70 10.17 -45.65
C THR A 155 3.54 11.67 -45.90
N GLU A 156 4.00 12.52 -44.98
CA GLU A 156 3.78 13.98 -45.02
C GLU A 156 4.74 14.76 -45.91
N HIS A 157 5.95 14.23 -46.13
CA HIS A 157 7.01 14.95 -46.82
C HIS A 157 6.77 15.16 -48.33
N ASP A 158 5.74 14.53 -48.89
CA ASP A 158 5.46 14.56 -50.32
C ASP A 158 4.43 15.65 -50.72
N ASN A 159 3.78 16.33 -49.77
CA ASN A 159 2.78 17.37 -50.08
C ASN A 159 2.88 18.61 -49.16
N ALA A 160 3.40 19.72 -49.70
CA ALA A 160 3.60 20.97 -48.98
C ALA A 160 2.32 21.61 -48.41
N GLY A 161 1.15 21.38 -49.02
CA GLY A 161 -0.13 21.87 -48.49
C GLY A 161 -0.60 21.12 -47.24
N VAL A 162 -0.34 19.81 -47.20
CA VAL A 162 -0.63 18.95 -46.05
C VAL A 162 0.36 19.22 -44.91
N GLU A 163 1.64 19.47 -45.22
CA GLU A 163 2.63 19.86 -44.21
C GLU A 163 2.24 21.15 -43.46
N ALA A 164 1.71 22.15 -44.17
CA ALA A 164 1.33 23.42 -43.57
C ALA A 164 0.16 23.24 -42.59
N ALA A 165 -0.89 22.53 -43.01
CA ALA A 165 -2.03 22.20 -42.14
C ALA A 165 -1.57 21.40 -40.91
N HIS A 166 -0.76 20.35 -41.11
CA HIS A 166 -0.30 19.54 -39.99
C HIS A 166 0.65 20.26 -39.03
N LYS A 167 1.48 21.21 -39.49
CA LYS A 167 2.28 22.06 -38.59
C LYS A 167 1.37 22.90 -37.68
N THR A 168 0.24 23.41 -38.20
CA THR A 168 -0.73 24.15 -37.38
C THR A 168 -1.48 23.25 -36.40
N GLU A 169 -1.83 22.03 -36.80
CA GLU A 169 -2.45 21.02 -35.93
C GLU A 169 -1.50 20.56 -34.83
N LYS A 170 -0.24 20.24 -35.16
CA LYS A 170 0.83 19.95 -34.20
C LYS A 170 0.99 21.09 -33.19
N ALA A 171 0.97 22.35 -33.64
CA ALA A 171 1.08 23.50 -32.74
C ALA A 171 -0.13 23.59 -31.79
N ALA A 172 -1.36 23.44 -32.30
CA ALA A 172 -2.56 23.41 -31.49
C ALA A 172 -2.55 22.25 -30.48
N GLU A 173 -2.08 21.08 -30.90
CA GLU A 173 -1.95 19.92 -30.03
C GLU A 173 -0.90 20.12 -28.94
N ILE A 174 0.28 20.67 -29.27
CA ILE A 174 1.34 20.98 -28.30
C ILE A 174 0.81 21.96 -27.25
N LEU A 175 0.09 23.01 -27.68
CA LEU A 175 -0.52 23.98 -26.78
C LEU A 175 -1.59 23.33 -25.90
N GLY A 176 -2.45 22.49 -26.47
CA GLY A 176 -3.44 21.69 -25.75
C GLY A 176 -2.79 20.79 -24.69
N ARG A 177 -1.79 19.99 -25.08
CA ARG A 177 -1.04 19.10 -24.18
C ARG A 177 -0.32 19.88 -23.08
N PHE A 178 0.29 21.01 -23.41
CA PHE A 178 0.96 21.89 -22.44
C PHE A 178 -0.02 22.43 -21.40
N SER A 179 -1.18 22.91 -21.83
CA SER A 179 -2.22 23.45 -20.93
C SER A 179 -2.70 22.38 -19.93
N VAL A 180 -3.02 21.18 -20.41
CA VAL A 180 -3.44 20.04 -19.58
C VAL A 180 -2.32 19.62 -18.62
N ARG A 181 -1.07 19.58 -19.10
CA ARG A 181 0.10 19.26 -18.25
C ARG A 181 0.25 20.28 -17.12
N LYS A 182 0.18 21.59 -17.42
CA LYS A 182 0.27 22.66 -16.42
C LYS A 182 -0.87 22.59 -15.41
N ALA A 183 -2.10 22.32 -15.84
CA ALA A 183 -3.24 22.13 -14.93
C ALA A 183 -3.00 20.95 -13.95
N ARG A 184 -2.53 19.80 -14.46
CA ARG A 184 -2.19 18.63 -13.63
C ARG A 184 -1.02 18.89 -12.68
N GLU A 185 0.02 19.57 -13.16
CA GLU A 185 1.16 19.99 -12.33
C GLU A 185 0.71 20.92 -11.19
N ASN A 186 -0.15 21.88 -11.48
CA ASN A 186 -0.71 22.80 -10.49
C ASN A 186 -1.54 22.05 -9.44
N TYR A 187 -2.42 21.14 -9.86
CA TYR A 187 -3.20 20.31 -8.95
C TYR A 187 -2.31 19.43 -8.05
N ARG A 188 -1.31 18.75 -8.63
CA ARG A 188 -0.33 17.97 -7.87
C ARG A 188 0.46 18.84 -6.90
N ASN A 189 0.91 20.01 -7.34
CA ASN A 189 1.62 20.95 -6.49
C ASN A 189 0.77 21.36 -5.30
N GLN A 190 -0.50 21.69 -5.50
CA GLN A 190 -1.43 22.02 -4.41
C GLN A 190 -1.61 20.88 -3.41
N ARG A 191 -1.81 19.65 -3.88
CA ARG A 191 -1.93 18.46 -3.01
C ARG A 191 -0.64 18.17 -2.22
N LEU A 192 0.52 18.48 -2.79
CA LEU A 192 1.82 18.26 -2.15
C LEU A 192 2.24 19.41 -1.23
N LYS A 193 1.59 20.58 -1.28
CA LYS A 193 1.87 21.73 -0.39
C LYS A 193 1.96 21.36 1.09
N PRO A 194 0.98 20.64 1.71
CA PRO A 194 1.05 20.31 3.14
C PRO A 194 2.28 19.47 3.48
N TYR A 195 2.57 18.43 2.68
CA TYR A 195 3.75 17.58 2.87
C TYR A 195 5.07 18.35 2.70
N ARG A 196 5.15 19.25 1.70
CA ARG A 196 6.34 20.12 1.53
C ARG A 196 6.55 21.05 2.70
N LYS A 197 5.46 21.62 3.27
CA LYS A 197 5.53 22.48 4.46
C LYS A 197 5.99 21.69 5.68
N ALA A 198 5.44 20.49 5.90
CA ALA A 198 5.87 19.61 6.98
C ALA A 198 7.37 19.27 6.87
N ARG A 199 7.84 18.87 5.67
CA ARG A 199 9.27 18.59 5.43
C ARG A 199 10.17 19.81 5.64
N LYS A 200 9.71 21.01 5.27
CA LYS A 200 10.46 22.25 5.50
C LYS A 200 10.54 22.59 6.99
N ALA A 201 9.45 22.37 7.73
CA ALA A 201 9.40 22.60 9.17
C ALA A 201 10.26 21.60 9.94
N GLU A 202 10.27 20.34 9.51
CA GLU A 202 11.14 19.28 10.05
C GLU A 202 12.62 19.65 9.93
N LYS A 203 13.08 20.03 8.74
CA LYS A 203 14.46 20.54 8.55
C LYS A 203 14.78 21.78 9.38
N ALA A 204 13.79 22.65 9.61
CA ALA A 204 13.97 23.84 10.43
C ALA A 204 14.07 23.49 11.91
N ALA A 205 13.31 22.50 12.39
CA ALA A 205 13.42 21.98 13.74
C ALA A 205 14.75 21.27 13.96
N GLU A 206 15.18 20.43 13.01
CA GLU A 206 16.52 19.81 13.03
C GLU A 206 17.62 20.86 13.12
N LYS A 207 17.55 21.92 12.31
CA LYS A 207 18.51 23.03 12.35
C LYS A 207 18.44 23.85 13.65
N ALA A 208 17.29 23.92 14.31
CA ALA A 208 17.16 24.62 15.59
C ALA A 208 17.67 23.79 16.77
N ASN A 209 17.80 22.48 16.59
CA ASN A 209 18.29 21.54 17.58
C ASN A 209 19.79 21.22 17.41
N ALA A 210 20.37 21.55 16.26
CA ALA A 210 21.80 21.47 15.97
C ALA A 210 22.49 22.77 16.33
#